data_AF-A0AAN5I4F6-F1
#
_entry.id   AF-A0AAN5I4F6-F1
#
_cell.length_a   1.000
_cell.length_b   1.000
_cell.length_c   1.000
_cell.angle_alpha   90.00
_cell.angle_beta   90.00
_cell.angle_gamma   90.00
#
_symmetry.space_group_name_H-M   'P 1'
#
loop_
_entity.id
_entity.type
_entity.pdbx_description
1 polymer ?
#
loop_
_entity_poly.entity_id
_entity_poly.type
_entity_poly.pdbx_seq_one_letter_code
_entity_poly.pdbx_strand_id
1 'polypeptide(L)'
;MALLLSIFQVLYVLGFFIGASILFDYDLTYVHCTPVTARSAYMSLTVLSILFIQLFALTEFRRLLRRNTQFLQKHNESLSERYQIKENIRTLKLLLPLVETQFALNFIPILMWLTYAFTSNSYDSRDYPIFEESINRAYLWISHAVPDNSKRS
;
A
#
# COMPACT_ATOMS: atom_id res chain seq x y z
N MET A 1 -22.10 -11.80 2.37
CA MET A 1 -21.67 -10.67 1.52
C MET A 1 -20.24 -10.23 1.82
N ALA A 2 -19.89 -9.87 3.06
CA ALA A 2 -18.51 -9.48 3.42
C ALA A 2 -17.45 -10.55 3.09
N LEU A 3 -17.73 -11.82 3.39
CA LEU A 3 -16.81 -12.94 3.07
C LEU A 3 -16.58 -13.11 1.56
N LEU A 4 -17.63 -12.99 0.73
CA LEU A 4 -17.50 -13.06 -0.73
C LEU A 4 -16.65 -11.90 -1.28
N LEU A 5 -16.80 -10.71 -0.71
CA LEU A 5 -16.01 -9.54 -1.07
C LEU A 5 -14.53 -9.72 -0.67
N SER A 6 -14.26 -10.28 0.51
CA SER A 6 -12.90 -10.61 0.94
C SER A 6 -12.24 -11.66 0.05
N ILE A 7 -12.97 -12.70 -0.37
CA ILE A 7 -12.47 -13.70 -1.32
C ILE A 7 -12.12 -13.03 -2.66
N PHE A 8 -13.02 -12.18 -3.19
CA PHE A 8 -12.75 -11.44 -4.41
C PHE A 8 -11.49 -10.56 -4.29
N GLN A 9 -11.31 -9.86 -3.17
CA GLN A 9 -10.14 -9.03 -2.91
C GLN A 9 -8.83 -9.84 -2.89
N VAL A 10 -8.83 -11.02 -2.26
CA VAL A 10 -7.68 -11.92 -2.24
C VAL A 10 -7.36 -12.44 -3.65
N LEU A 11 -8.38 -12.88 -4.39
CA LEU A 11 -8.20 -13.36 -5.77
C LEU A 11 -7.68 -12.26 -6.69
N TYR A 12 -8.16 -11.02 -6.52
CA TYR A 12 -7.67 -9.86 -7.26
C TYR A 12 -6.19 -9.60 -6.98
N VAL A 13 -5.77 -9.60 -5.71
CA VAL A 13 -4.36 -9.40 -5.32
C VAL A 13 -3.47 -10.47 -5.94
N LEU A 14 -3.85 -11.75 -5.79
CA LEU A 14 -3.10 -12.87 -6.35
C LEU A 14 -2.99 -12.78 -7.87
N GLY A 15 -4.11 -12.53 -8.55
CA GLY A 15 -4.15 -12.37 -10.00
C GLY A 15 -3.30 -11.19 -10.48
N PHE A 16 -3.33 -10.07 -9.75
CA PHE A 16 -2.52 -8.89 -10.06
C PHE A 16 -1.03 -9.18 -9.97
N PHE A 17 -0.55 -9.80 -8.86
CA PHE A 17 0.88 -10.10 -8.68
C PHE A 17 1.37 -11.20 -9.64
N ILE A 18 0.57 -12.24 -9.90
CA ILE A 18 0.91 -13.27 -10.88
C ILE A 18 0.97 -12.67 -12.29
N GLY A 19 -0.06 -11.91 -12.68
CA GLY A 19 -0.09 -11.23 -13.98
C GLY A 19 1.08 -10.27 -14.15
N ALA A 20 1.41 -9.51 -13.10
CA ALA A 20 2.57 -8.65 -13.06
C ALA A 20 3.87 -9.43 -13.31
N SER A 21 4.09 -10.53 -12.59
CA SER A 21 5.31 -11.35 -12.73
C SER A 21 5.51 -11.95 -14.13
N ILE A 22 4.43 -12.16 -14.87
CA ILE A 22 4.47 -12.71 -16.24
C ILE A 22 4.64 -11.59 -17.28
N LEU A 23 3.99 -10.44 -17.06
CA LEU A 23 3.95 -9.33 -18.03
C LEU A 23 5.15 -8.40 -17.96
N PHE A 24 5.84 -8.36 -16.82
CA PHE A 24 7.00 -7.51 -16.60
C PHE A 24 8.23 -8.39 -16.38
N ASP A 25 9.28 -8.19 -17.18
CA ASP A 25 10.56 -8.88 -17.02
C ASP A 25 11.21 -8.49 -15.69
N TYR A 26 10.99 -9.30 -14.66
CA TYR A 26 11.69 -9.21 -13.38
C TYR A 26 13.10 -9.83 -13.42
N ASP A 27 13.67 -10.00 -14.62
CA ASP A 27 14.95 -10.70 -14.86
C ASP A 27 16.19 -9.85 -14.47
N LEU A 28 15.98 -8.68 -13.87
CA LEU A 28 17.05 -7.80 -13.40
C LEU A 28 17.43 -8.13 -11.94
N THR A 29 18.64 -8.65 -11.77
CA THR A 29 19.28 -9.03 -10.50
C THR A 29 19.76 -7.84 -9.66
N TYR A 30 18.91 -6.83 -9.44
CA TYR A 30 19.19 -5.75 -8.49
C TYR A 30 18.12 -5.70 -7.40
N VAL A 31 18.58 -5.52 -6.16
CA VAL A 31 17.72 -5.40 -4.98
C VAL A 31 17.07 -4.01 -4.99
N HIS A 32 15.99 -3.85 -5.75
CA HIS A 32 15.15 -2.67 -5.62
C HIS A 32 14.01 -2.96 -4.64
N CYS A 33 13.75 -2.03 -3.71
CA CYS A 33 12.52 -2.04 -2.91
C CYS A 33 11.26 -1.72 -3.76
N THR A 34 11.48 -1.36 -5.03
CA THR A 34 10.48 -0.93 -6.00
C THR A 34 10.85 -1.46 -7.37
N PRO A 35 10.04 -2.29 -8.02
CA PRO A 35 10.40 -2.84 -9.32
C PRO A 35 10.49 -1.74 -10.39
N VAL A 36 11.71 -1.49 -10.87
CA VAL A 36 11.99 -0.51 -11.91
C VAL A 36 11.81 -1.20 -13.25
N THR A 37 10.58 -1.28 -13.71
CA THR A 37 10.30 -1.75 -15.07
C THR A 37 10.55 -0.59 -16.04
N ALA A 38 11.22 -0.84 -17.17
CA ALA A 38 11.43 0.16 -18.23
C ALA A 38 10.12 0.83 -18.72
N ARG A 39 8.97 0.17 -18.48
CA ARG A 39 7.62 0.73 -18.64
C ARG A 39 7.11 1.28 -17.31
N SER A 40 6.99 2.60 -17.20
CA SER A 40 6.42 3.30 -16.02
C SER A 40 4.98 2.90 -15.68
N ALA A 41 4.25 2.28 -16.61
CA ALA A 41 2.86 1.87 -16.43
C ALA A 41 2.66 0.83 -15.31
N TYR A 42 3.63 -0.05 -15.06
CA TYR A 42 3.49 -1.07 -14.01
C TYR A 42 3.35 -0.47 -12.62
N MET A 43 4.23 0.48 -12.30
CA MET A 43 4.28 1.12 -11.00
C MET A 43 3.02 1.94 -10.77
N SER A 44 2.56 2.67 -11.79
CA SER A 44 1.30 3.41 -11.74
C SER A 44 0.09 2.48 -11.52
N LEU A 45 0.04 1.34 -12.22
CA LEU A 45 -1.02 0.35 -12.04
C LEU A 45 -0.98 -0.29 -10.65
N THR A 46 0.20 -0.62 -10.14
CA THR A 46 0.40 -1.21 -8.81
C THR A 46 -0.03 -0.26 -7.70
N VAL A 47 0.38 1.01 -7.81
CA VAL A 47 -0.03 2.07 -6.87
C VAL A 47 -1.54 2.27 -6.90
N LEU A 48 -2.16 2.29 -8.08
CA LEU A 48 -3.62 2.39 -8.23
C LEU A 48 -4.34 1.19 -7.61
N SER A 49 -3.84 -0.03 -7.83
CA SER A 49 -4.37 -1.25 -7.24
C SER A 49 -4.29 -1.24 -5.71
N ILE A 50 -3.13 -0.84 -5.15
CA ILE A 50 -2.95 -0.72 -3.69
C ILE A 50 -3.94 0.29 -3.10
N LEU A 51 -4.08 1.47 -3.73
CA LEU A 51 -5.04 2.47 -3.28
C LEU A 51 -6.48 1.95 -3.30
N PHE A 52 -6.87 1.25 -4.36
CA PHE A 52 -8.21 0.70 -4.50
C PHE A 52 -8.51 -0.31 -3.37
N ILE A 53 -7.57 -1.21 -3.10
CA ILE A 53 -7.66 -2.20 -2.02
C ILE A 53 -7.76 -1.52 -0.66
N GLN A 54 -6.96 -0.49 -0.40
CA GLN A 54 -6.96 0.21 0.89
C GLN A 54 -8.24 1.03 1.11
N LEU A 55 -8.73 1.72 0.07
CA LEU A 55 -10.00 2.46 0.12
C LEU A 55 -11.18 1.50 0.38
N PHE A 56 -11.15 0.34 -0.27
CA PHE A 56 -12.13 -0.71 -0.06
C PHE A 56 -12.08 -1.24 1.38
N ALA A 57 -10.89 -1.58 1.89
CA ALA A 57 -10.70 -2.04 3.26
C ALA A 57 -11.21 -1.01 4.28
N LEU A 58 -10.84 0.26 4.14
CA LEU A 58 -11.30 1.33 5.02
C LEU A 58 -12.84 1.46 5.01
N THR A 59 -13.45 1.35 3.84
CA THR A 59 -14.91 1.40 3.68
C THR A 59 -15.59 0.24 4.40
N GLU A 60 -15.08 -0.98 4.25
CA GLU A 60 -15.63 -2.17 4.92
C GLU A 60 -15.44 -2.13 6.44
N PHE A 61 -14.27 -1.71 6.94
CA PHE A 61 -14.06 -1.53 8.38
C PHE A 61 -15.03 -0.52 8.99
N ARG A 62 -15.25 0.62 8.33
CA ARG A 62 -16.23 1.63 8.78
C ARG A 62 -17.67 1.11 8.70
N ARG A 63 -18.02 0.38 7.64
CA ARG A 63 -19.35 -0.25 7.49
C ARG A 63 -19.62 -1.29 8.57
N LEU A 64 -18.65 -2.17 8.84
CA LEU A 64 -18.74 -3.19 9.88
C LEU A 64 -18.88 -2.54 11.26
N LEU A 65 -18.11 -1.49 11.55
CA LEU A 65 -18.22 -0.78 12.82
C LEU A 65 -19.61 -0.13 13.00
N ARG A 66 -20.13 0.53 11.97
CA ARG A 66 -21.48 1.13 11.99
C ARG A 66 -22.55 0.06 12.22
N ARG A 67 -22.49 -1.04 11.48
CA ARG A 67 -23.45 -2.15 11.62
C ARG A 67 -23.42 -2.75 13.02
N ASN A 68 -22.25 -3.14 13.52
CA ASN A 68 -22.15 -3.71 14.86
C ASN A 68 -22.63 -2.75 15.94
N THR A 69 -22.33 -1.45 15.81
CA THR A 69 -22.82 -0.43 16.75
C THR A 69 -24.35 -0.29 16.72
N GLN A 70 -24.95 -0.31 15.54
CA GLN A 70 -26.41 -0.29 15.38
C GLN A 70 -27.08 -1.56 15.92
N PHE A 71 -26.46 -2.73 15.72
CA PHE A 71 -26.94 -4.00 16.28
C PHE A 71 -26.90 -3.99 17.81
N LEU A 72 -25.85 -3.45 18.42
CA LEU A 72 -25.75 -3.36 19.89
C LEU A 72 -26.85 -2.49 20.52
N GLN A 73 -27.37 -1.50 19.78
CA GLN A 73 -28.45 -0.62 20.23
C GLN A 73 -29.84 -1.29 20.19
N LYS A 74 -29.99 -2.43 19.48
CA LYS A 74 -31.26 -3.17 19.47
C LYS A 74 -31.42 -3.95 20.77
N HIS A 75 -32.61 -3.87 21.38
CA HIS A 75 -32.84 -4.40 22.72
C HIS A 75 -33.16 -5.90 22.82
N ASN A 76 -33.23 -6.62 21.69
CA ASN A 76 -33.77 -7.99 21.63
C ASN A 76 -32.73 -9.12 21.65
N GLU A 77 -31.44 -8.80 21.78
CA GLU A 77 -30.36 -9.80 21.72
C GLU A 77 -30.06 -10.41 23.09
N SER A 78 -29.64 -11.68 23.10
CA SER A 78 -29.21 -12.40 24.31
C SER A 78 -27.96 -11.76 24.94
N LEU A 79 -27.73 -12.01 26.24
CA LEU A 79 -26.55 -11.50 26.95
C LEU A 79 -25.23 -11.93 26.29
N SER A 80 -25.17 -13.15 25.76
CA SER A 80 -24.01 -13.69 25.05
C SER A 80 -23.75 -12.95 23.74
N GLU A 81 -24.79 -12.73 22.92
CA GLU A 81 -24.66 -12.00 21.65
C GLU A 81 -24.23 -10.56 21.88
N ARG A 82 -24.78 -9.88 22.89
CA ARG A 82 -24.36 -8.52 23.26
C ARG A 82 -22.89 -8.46 23.64
N TYR A 83 -22.38 -9.46 24.36
CA TYR A 83 -20.97 -9.54 24.72
C TYR A 83 -20.09 -9.73 23.46
N GLN A 84 -20.46 -10.66 22.58
CA GLN A 84 -19.74 -10.90 21.32
C GLN A 84 -19.70 -9.65 20.44
N ILE A 85 -20.83 -8.95 20.29
CA ILE A 85 -20.91 -7.70 19.51
C ILE A 85 -20.04 -6.61 20.15
N LYS A 86 -20.05 -6.48 21.48
CA LYS A 86 -19.23 -5.49 22.20
C LYS A 86 -17.74 -5.75 21.98
N GLU A 87 -17.31 -7.00 22.00
CA GLU A 87 -15.93 -7.37 21.71
C GLU A 87 -15.56 -7.12 20.25
N ASN A 88 -16.45 -7.44 19.30
CA ASN A 88 -16.25 -7.12 17.88
C ASN A 88 -16.10 -5.61 17.64
N ILE A 89 -16.90 -4.77 18.31
CA ILE A 89 -16.77 -3.31 18.25
C ILE A 89 -15.43 -2.86 18.84
N ARG A 90 -15.01 -3.43 19.97
CA ARG A 90 -13.72 -3.13 20.60
C ARG A 90 -12.57 -3.44 19.64
N THR A 91 -12.58 -4.62 19.04
CA THR A 91 -11.57 -5.05 18.05
C THR A 91 -11.58 -4.15 16.82
N LEU A 92 -12.75 -3.83 16.26
CA LEU A 92 -12.85 -2.93 15.10
C LEU A 92 -12.33 -1.53 15.41
N LYS A 93 -12.60 -0.98 16.60
CA LYS A 93 -12.06 0.32 17.02
C LYS A 93 -10.54 0.31 17.20
N LEU A 94 -9.97 -0.84 17.55
CA LEU A 94 -8.51 -1.00 17.67
C LEU A 94 -7.85 -1.12 16.28
N LEU A 95 -8.49 -1.81 15.33
CA LEU A 95 -7.95 -2.02 13.98
C LEU A 95 -8.18 -0.84 13.02
N LEU A 96 -9.26 -0.07 13.20
CA LEU A 96 -9.56 1.07 12.33
C LEU A 96 -8.42 2.10 12.22
N PRO A 97 -7.78 2.57 13.31
CA PRO A 97 -6.67 3.52 13.20
C PRO A 97 -5.45 2.93 12.48
N LEU A 98 -5.23 1.61 12.56
CA LEU A 98 -4.17 0.93 11.80
C LEU A 98 -4.44 1.00 10.29
N VAL A 99 -5.69 0.74 9.88
CA VAL A 99 -6.09 0.83 8.46
C VAL A 99 -6.04 2.29 7.98
N GLU A 100 -6.45 3.24 8.80
CA GLU A 100 -6.41 4.68 8.49
C GLU A 100 -4.97 5.20 8.34
N THR A 101 -4.06 4.79 9.22
CA THR A 101 -2.64 5.16 9.12
C THR A 101 -1.98 4.53 7.89
N GLN A 102 -2.25 3.26 7.59
CA GLN A 102 -1.75 2.62 6.37
C GLN A 102 -2.27 3.36 5.11
N PHE A 103 -3.55 3.71 5.07
CA PHE A 103 -4.11 4.50 3.97
C PHE A 103 -3.42 5.87 3.85
N ALA A 104 -3.23 6.59 4.96
CA ALA A 104 -2.57 7.89 4.95
C ALA A 104 -1.11 7.80 4.45
N LEU A 105 -0.34 6.81 4.92
CA LEU A 105 1.05 6.60 4.51
C LEU A 105 1.20 6.33 3.02
N ASN A 106 0.22 5.69 2.37
CA ASN A 106 0.25 5.45 0.93
C ASN A 106 -0.35 6.60 0.12
N PHE A 107 -1.36 7.28 0.65
CA PHE A 107 -2.04 8.36 -0.04
C PHE A 107 -1.21 9.66 -0.07
N ILE A 108 -0.47 9.98 1.00
CA ILE A 108 0.35 11.20 1.07
C ILE A 108 1.42 11.25 -0.03
N PRO A 109 2.26 10.21 -0.25
CA PRO A 109 3.23 10.21 -1.35
C PRO A 109 2.60 10.38 -2.74
N ILE A 110 1.40 9.84 -2.94
CA ILE A 110 0.67 9.94 -4.22
C ILE A 110 0.18 11.36 -4.43
N LEU A 111 -0.36 12.00 -3.39
CA LEU A 111 -0.70 13.43 -3.44
C LEU A 111 0.54 14.30 -3.69
N MET A 112 1.67 13.99 -3.05
CA MET A 112 2.94 14.70 -3.30
C MET A 112 3.39 14.53 -4.75
N TRP A 113 3.28 13.33 -5.31
CA TRP A 113 3.59 13.08 -6.72
C TRP A 113 2.63 13.80 -7.67
N LEU A 114 1.33 13.79 -7.41
CA LEU A 114 0.33 14.49 -8.22
C LEU A 114 0.58 16.01 -8.18
N THR A 115 0.79 16.57 -6.99
CA THR A 115 1.09 18.00 -6.85
C THR A 115 2.39 18.38 -7.54
N TYR A 116 3.43 17.55 -7.46
CA TYR A 116 4.65 17.71 -8.25
C TYR A 116 4.35 17.71 -9.75
N ALA A 117 3.65 16.70 -10.26
CA ALA A 117 3.34 16.56 -11.69
C ALA A 117 2.50 17.71 -12.26
N PHE A 118 1.59 18.29 -11.47
CA PHE A 118 0.78 19.45 -11.89
C PHE A 118 1.53 20.79 -11.79
N THR A 119 2.61 20.87 -11.02
CA THR A 119 3.36 22.13 -10.80
C THR A 119 4.64 22.23 -11.62
N SER A 120 5.24 21.12 -12.05
CA SER A 120 6.49 21.09 -12.81
C SER A 120 6.25 21.06 -14.33
N ASN A 121 5.98 22.23 -14.93
CA ASN A 121 5.91 22.40 -16.41
C ASN A 121 7.27 22.33 -17.12
N SER A 122 8.37 21.90 -16.48
CA SER A 122 9.72 22.16 -17.03
C SER A 122 10.82 21.14 -16.69
N TYR A 123 10.51 19.98 -16.13
CA TYR A 123 11.53 18.94 -15.87
C TYR A 123 11.30 17.69 -16.71
N ASP A 124 12.40 17.16 -17.25
CA ASP A 124 12.43 16.05 -18.19
C ASP A 124 11.77 14.81 -17.55
N SER A 125 10.85 14.18 -18.27
CA SER A 125 10.06 13.04 -17.80
C SER A 125 10.89 11.77 -17.54
N ARG A 126 12.21 11.86 -17.75
CA ARG A 126 13.23 10.85 -17.43
C ARG A 126 13.82 11.00 -16.02
N ASP A 127 13.54 12.10 -15.32
CA ASP A 127 14.02 12.29 -13.97
C ASP A 127 13.29 11.34 -13.02
N TYR A 128 14.09 10.40 -12.54
CA TYR A 128 13.80 9.30 -11.63
C TYR A 128 12.78 9.64 -10.54
N PRO A 129 11.98 8.66 -10.05
CA PRO A 129 11.19 8.89 -8.84
C PRO A 129 12.13 9.30 -7.70
N ILE A 130 11.85 10.46 -7.10
CA ILE A 130 12.63 11.13 -6.04
C ILE A 130 13.15 10.16 -4.97
N PHE A 131 12.39 9.10 -4.68
CA PHE A 131 12.73 8.04 -3.75
C PHE A 131 13.97 7.23 -4.14
N GLU A 132 14.11 6.85 -5.41
CA GLU A 132 15.29 6.13 -5.90
C GLU A 132 16.53 7.01 -5.96
N GLU A 133 16.38 8.30 -6.25
CA GLU A 133 17.51 9.21 -6.23
C GLU A 133 18.06 9.41 -4.81
N SER A 134 17.19 9.45 -3.79
CA SER A 134 17.63 9.44 -2.39
C SER A 134 18.36 8.16 -1.98
N ILE A 135 17.92 6.99 -2.45
CA ILE A 135 18.58 5.70 -2.16
C ILE A 135 19.92 5.58 -2.90
N ASN A 136 19.96 5.97 -4.18
CA ASN A 136 21.18 5.95 -4.98
C ASN A 136 22.22 6.95 -4.48
N ARG A 137 21.82 8.14 -4.01
CA ARG A 137 22.74 9.09 -3.36
C ARG A 137 23.27 8.54 -2.04
N ALA A 138 22.44 7.87 -1.24
CA ALA A 138 22.89 7.21 -0.01
C ALA A 138 23.87 6.07 -0.31
N TYR A 139 23.58 5.24 -1.32
CA TYR A 139 24.47 4.17 -1.77
C TYR A 139 25.82 4.71 -2.26
N LEU A 140 25.82 5.73 -3.12
CA LEU A 140 27.04 6.36 -3.62
C LEU A 140 27.86 6.99 -2.49
N TRP A 141 27.20 7.61 -1.52
CA TRP A 141 27.88 8.18 -0.35
C TRP A 141 28.54 7.08 0.49
N ILE A 142 27.85 5.97 0.72
CA ILE A 142 28.39 4.81 1.44
C ILE A 142 29.56 4.17 0.66
N SER A 143 29.43 4.01 -0.66
CA SER A 143 30.51 3.43 -1.48
C SER A 143 31.74 4.32 -1.56
N HIS A 144 31.59 5.64 -1.44
CA HIS A 144 32.72 6.57 -1.33
C HIS A 144 33.30 6.65 0.10
N ALA A 145 32.50 6.35 1.13
CA ALA A 145 32.94 6.32 2.52
C ALA A 145 33.67 5.01 2.90
N VAL A 146 33.48 3.93 2.15
CA VAL A 146 34.20 2.66 2.33
C VAL A 146 35.44 2.66 1.42
N PRO A 147 36.66 2.76 1.97
CA PRO A 147 37.88 2.68 1.16
C PRO A 147 38.04 1.27 0.58
N ASP A 148 38.20 1.21 -0.75
CA ASP A 148 38.40 -0.01 -1.51
C ASP A 148 39.78 -0.63 -1.18
N ASN A 149 39.78 -1.61 -0.27
CA ASN A 149 40.99 -2.34 0.13
C ASN A 149 41.48 -3.36 -0.92
N SER A 150 40.86 -3.42 -2.11
CA SER A 150 41.22 -4.39 -3.15
C SER A 150 42.47 -4.04 -3.96
N LYS A 151 43.09 -2.86 -3.75
CA LYS A 151 44.31 -2.43 -4.45
C LYS A 151 45.63 -2.62 -3.68
N ARG A 152 45.63 -3.44 -2.61
CA ARG A 152 46.86 -3.91 -1.95
C ARG A 152 47.03 -5.42 -2.16
N SER A 153 47.45 -5.80 -3.36
CA SER A 153 48.12 -7.07 -3.65
C SER A 153 48.88 -6.96 -4.95
#